data_AF-A0AAJ1T091-F1
#
_entry.id   AF-A0AAJ1T091-F1
#
_cell.length_a   1.000
_cell.length_b   1.000
_cell.length_c   1.000
_cell.angle_alpha   90.00
_cell.angle_beta   90.00
_cell.angle_gamma   90.00
#
_symmetry.space_group_name_H-M   'P 1'
#
loop_
_entity.id
_entity.type
_entity.pdbx_description
1 polymer ?
#
loop_
_entity_poly.entity_id
_entity_poly.type
_entity_poly.pdbx_seq_one_letter_code
_entity_poly.pdbx_strand_id
1 'polypeptide(L)'
;MITMQRRQLVGHDILLARHGNHISSMRVDRSNDRVVALLDDGSLDSAPNLITPGLQLPATVRSVLREDWKLLSAWAGVAALMGGLMTAAAVVLGTTADPAILEAFTAYAAY
;
A
#
# COMPACT_ATOMS: atom_id res chain seq x y z
N MET A 1 -7.07 -3.08 18.17
CA MET A 1 -5.96 -4.02 17.93
C MET A 1 -6.29 -4.83 16.68
N ILE A 2 -5.63 -4.56 15.55
CA ILE A 2 -5.91 -5.25 14.27
C ILE A 2 -5.10 -6.54 14.27
N THR A 3 -5.77 -7.68 14.33
CA THR A 3 -5.15 -8.99 14.18
C THR A 3 -4.93 -9.27 12.70
N MET A 4 -3.68 -9.20 12.25
CA MET A 4 -3.31 -9.48 10.86
C MET A 4 -3.26 -10.99 10.65
N GLN A 5 -4.26 -11.56 9.97
CA GLN A 5 -4.34 -13.00 9.76
C GLN A 5 -3.73 -13.39 8.42
N ARG A 6 -2.99 -14.52 8.38
CA ARG A 6 -2.46 -15.09 7.14
C ARG A 6 -3.63 -15.59 6.29
N ARG A 7 -3.70 -15.17 5.02
CA ARG A 7 -4.80 -15.55 4.13
C ARG A 7 -4.75 -17.06 3.84
N GLN A 8 -5.78 -17.79 4.26
CA GLN A 8 -5.96 -19.19 3.91
C GLN A 8 -6.38 -19.28 2.43
N LEU A 9 -5.66 -20.08 1.65
CA LEU A 9 -5.86 -20.23 0.20
C LEU A 9 -6.65 -21.50 -0.07
N VAL A 10 -7.96 -21.46 0.14
CA VAL A 10 -8.86 -22.61 -0.06
C VAL A 10 -8.81 -23.16 -1.49
N GLY A 11 -8.49 -22.31 -2.48
CA GLY A 11 -8.34 -22.73 -3.87
C GLY A 11 -7.21 -23.74 -4.09
N HIS A 12 -6.20 -23.77 -3.22
CA HIS A 12 -5.14 -24.77 -3.27
C HIS A 12 -5.68 -26.17 -2.92
N ASP A 13 -6.40 -26.28 -1.80
CA ASP A 13 -6.98 -27.53 -1.35
C ASP A 13 -8.04 -28.05 -2.33
N ILE A 14 -8.81 -27.14 -2.95
CA ILE A 14 -9.77 -27.49 -4.00
C ILE A 14 -9.08 -28.10 -5.23
N LEU A 15 -7.98 -27.50 -5.69
CA LEU A 15 -7.25 -28.02 -6.85
C LEU A 15 -6.53 -29.32 -6.54
N LEU A 16 -5.96 -29.45 -5.33
CA LEU A 16 -5.39 -30.70 -4.86
C LEU A 16 -6.44 -31.82 -4.78
N ALA A 17 -7.63 -31.52 -4.28
CA ALA A 17 -8.72 -32.50 -4.22
C ALA A 17 -9.21 -32.91 -5.62
N ARG A 18 -9.14 -32.01 -6.61
CA ARG A 18 -9.63 -32.26 -7.96
C ARG A 18 -8.63 -32.99 -8.85
N HIS A 19 -7.35 -32.64 -8.76
CA HIS A 19 -6.30 -33.11 -9.68
C HIS A 19 -5.15 -33.84 -9.00
N GLY A 20 -4.90 -33.58 -7.71
CA GLY A 20 -3.87 -34.26 -6.93
C GLY A 20 -2.50 -34.24 -7.61
N ASN A 21 -2.00 -35.43 -7.98
CA ASN A 21 -0.70 -35.61 -8.60
C ASN A 21 -0.63 -35.16 -10.07
N HIS A 22 -1.75 -34.82 -10.70
CA HIS A 22 -1.77 -34.34 -12.09
C HIS A 22 -1.38 -32.86 -12.23
N ILE A 23 -1.00 -32.21 -11.12
CA ILE A 23 -0.64 -30.81 -11.08
C ILE A 23 0.86 -30.64 -11.27
N SER A 24 1.25 -30.06 -12.40
CA SER A 24 2.63 -29.68 -12.70
C SER A 24 3.05 -28.43 -11.93
N SER A 25 2.20 -27.40 -11.90
CA SER A 25 2.47 -26.17 -11.15
C SER A 25 1.21 -25.44 -10.71
N MET A 26 1.30 -24.63 -9.66
CA MET A 26 0.21 -23.78 -9.20
C MET A 26 0.66 -22.34 -9.03
N ARG A 27 -0.20 -21.41 -9.43
CA ARG A 27 0.00 -19.97 -9.27
C ARG A 27 -1.21 -19.32 -8.63
N VAL A 28 -0.96 -18.46 -7.66
CA VAL A 28 -2.01 -17.64 -7.04
C VAL A 28 -2.24 -16.38 -7.88
N ASP A 29 -3.41 -16.28 -8.50
CA ASP A 29 -3.92 -15.07 -9.12
C ASP A 29 -4.65 -14.22 -8.07
N ARG A 30 -3.91 -13.28 -7.49
CA ARG A 30 -4.44 -12.36 -6.47
C ARG A 30 -5.37 -11.29 -7.05
N SER A 31 -5.36 -11.06 -8.35
CA SER A 31 -6.22 -10.04 -8.97
C SER A 31 -7.68 -10.49 -9.03
N ASN A 32 -7.90 -11.78 -9.21
CA ASN A 32 -9.22 -12.40 -9.30
C ASN A 32 -9.50 -13.37 -8.14
N ASP A 33 -8.70 -13.27 -7.09
CA ASP A 33 -8.74 -14.09 -5.89
C ASP A 33 -8.89 -15.61 -6.11
N ARG A 34 -8.07 -16.16 -7.00
CA ARG A 34 -8.13 -17.56 -7.42
C ARG A 34 -6.75 -18.21 -7.48
N VAL A 35 -6.71 -19.53 -7.42
CA VAL A 35 -5.52 -20.32 -7.74
C VAL A 35 -5.73 -20.93 -9.10
N VAL A 36 -4.68 -20.93 -9.91
CA VAL A 36 -4.65 -21.57 -11.23
C VAL A 36 -3.62 -22.68 -11.17
N ALA A 37 -4.01 -23.89 -11.55
CA ALA A 37 -3.14 -25.04 -11.72
C ALA A 37 -2.86 -25.27 -13.21
N LEU A 38 -1.59 -25.53 -13.53
CA LEU A 38 -1.16 -26.14 -14.78
C LEU A 38 -1.07 -27.64 -14.58
N LEU A 39 -1.78 -28.38 -15.42
CA LEU A 39 -1.85 -29.83 -15.39
C LEU A 39 -0.80 -30.45 -16.31
N ASP A 40 -0.50 -31.72 -16.09
CA ASP A 40 0.52 -32.46 -16.84
C ASP A 40 0.19 -32.62 -18.34
N ASP A 41 -1.09 -32.52 -18.69
CA ASP A 41 -1.59 -32.51 -20.07
C ASP A 41 -1.48 -31.13 -20.75
N GLY A 42 -0.96 -30.13 -20.04
CA GLY A 42 -0.84 -28.75 -20.50
C GLY A 42 -2.12 -27.92 -20.34
N SER A 43 -3.20 -28.49 -19.82
CA SER A 43 -4.43 -27.75 -19.55
C SER A 43 -4.33 -26.91 -18.27
N LEU A 44 -5.22 -25.92 -18.17
CA LEU A 44 -5.31 -25.01 -17.02
C LEU A 44 -6.66 -25.18 -16.32
N ASP A 45 -6.64 -25.36 -15.01
CA ASP A 45 -7.84 -25.29 -14.18
C ASP A 45 -7.69 -24.21 -13.10
N SER A 46 -8.82 -23.67 -12.62
CA SER A 46 -8.83 -22.62 -11.61
C SER A 46 -9.86 -22.86 -10.51
N ALA A 47 -9.50 -22.48 -9.29
CA ALA A 47 -10.37 -22.55 -8.13
C ALA A 47 -10.41 -21.22 -7.35
N PRO A 48 -11.58 -20.77 -6.88
CA PRO A 48 -11.70 -19.56 -6.09
C PRO A 48 -11.11 -19.75 -4.68
N ASN A 49 -10.46 -18.72 -4.15
CA ASN A 49 -10.04 -18.68 -2.74
C ASN A 49 -11.12 -18.11 -1.80
N LEU A 50 -12.30 -17.77 -2.34
CA LEU A 50 -13.44 -17.27 -1.58
C LEU A 50 -14.53 -18.33 -1.55
N ILE A 51 -15.01 -18.66 -0.34
CA ILE A 51 -16.13 -19.58 -0.13
C ILE A 51 -17.46 -18.93 -0.56
N THR A 52 -17.55 -17.59 -0.54
CA THR A 52 -18.72 -16.83 -0.98
C THR A 52 -18.31 -15.52 -1.62
N PRO A 53 -18.87 -15.16 -2.79
CA PRO A 53 -18.66 -13.85 -3.39
C PRO A 53 -19.23 -12.77 -2.47
N GLY A 54 -18.38 -11.89 -1.94
CA GLY A 54 -18.78 -10.81 -1.02
C GLY A 54 -18.42 -11.04 0.45
N LEU A 55 -17.72 -12.14 0.79
CA LEU A 55 -17.20 -12.31 2.15
C LEU A 55 -16.14 -11.22 2.44
N GLN A 56 -16.43 -10.34 3.40
CA GLN A 56 -15.46 -9.34 3.86
C GLN A 56 -14.31 -10.07 4.56
N LEU A 57 -13.19 -10.23 3.84
CA LEU A 57 -12.00 -10.84 4.38
C LEU A 57 -11.35 -9.91 5.41
N PRO A 58 -10.74 -10.45 6.49
CA PRO A 58 -10.03 -9.64 7.46
C PRO A 58 -8.94 -8.81 6.79
N ALA A 59 -8.89 -7.53 7.17
CA ALA A 59 -7.97 -6.55 6.60
C ALA A 59 -6.51 -7.02 6.75
N THR A 60 -5.80 -7.08 5.62
CA THR A 60 -4.36 -7.38 5.61
C THR A 60 -3.60 -6.06 5.57
N VAL A 61 -2.35 -6.04 6.04
CA VAL A 61 -1.49 -4.84 5.98
C VAL A 61 -1.53 -4.18 4.60
N ARG A 62 -1.51 -5.01 3.54
CA ARG A 62 -1.52 -4.56 2.16
C ARG A 62 -2.86 -4.00 1.70
N SER A 63 -4.00 -4.46 2.23
CA SER A 63 -5.31 -3.87 1.89
C SER A 63 -5.45 -2.51 2.54
N VAL A 64 -5.10 -2.41 3.84
CA VAL A 64 -5.12 -1.15 4.59
C VAL A 64 -4.18 -0.14 3.95
N LEU A 65 -2.94 -0.51 3.65
CA LEU A 65 -1.98 0.40 3.02
C LEU A 65 -2.41 0.83 1.61
N ARG A 66 -3.15 0.00 0.87
CA ARG A 66 -3.66 0.33 -0.47
C ARG A 66 -4.84 1.29 -0.40
N GLU A 67 -5.76 1.08 0.54
CA GLU A 67 -6.88 1.99 0.80
C GLU A 67 -6.38 3.34 1.28
N ASP A 68 -5.43 3.33 2.21
CA ASP A 68 -4.91 4.55 2.85
C ASP A 68 -3.81 5.23 2.04
N TRP A 69 -3.28 4.63 0.98
CA TRP A 69 -2.25 5.27 0.13
C TRP A 69 -2.71 6.61 -0.42
N LYS A 70 -4.00 6.72 -0.79
CA LYS A 70 -4.57 7.99 -1.27
C LYS A 70 -4.53 9.06 -0.18
N LEU A 71 -4.92 8.69 1.04
CA LEU A 71 -4.94 9.58 2.21
C LEU A 71 -3.52 9.98 2.62
N LEU A 72 -2.59 9.02 2.66
CA LEU A 72 -1.17 9.26 2.91
C LEU A 72 -0.55 10.17 1.85
N SER A 73 -0.83 9.94 0.57
CA SER A 73 -0.31 10.75 -0.52
C SER A 73 -0.87 12.19 -0.50
N ALA A 74 -2.15 12.34 -0.14
CA ALA A 74 -2.76 13.65 0.02
C ALA A 74 -2.11 14.44 1.17
N TRP A 75 -1.94 13.82 2.34
CA TRP A 75 -1.27 14.44 3.49
C TRP A 75 0.19 14.77 3.21
N ALA A 76 0.92 13.86 2.56
CA ALA A 76 2.29 14.11 2.13
C ALA A 76 2.36 15.29 1.16
N GLY A 77 1.41 15.41 0.23
CA GLY A 77 1.29 16.54 -0.69
C GLY A 77 1.07 17.87 0.05
N VAL A 78 0.14 17.90 1.01
CA VAL A 78 -0.14 19.10 1.81
C VAL A 78 1.09 19.51 2.64
N ALA A 79 1.76 18.54 3.27
CA ALA A 79 2.96 18.80 4.05
C ALA A 79 4.11 19.34 3.17
N ALA A 80 4.31 18.77 1.98
CA ALA A 80 5.32 19.24 1.04
C ALA A 80 5.01 20.65 0.52
N LEU A 81 3.74 20.96 0.24
CA LEU A 81 3.31 22.28 -0.22
C LEU A 81 3.54 23.34 0.87
N MET A 82 3.15 23.04 2.12
CA MET A 82 3.41 23.93 3.25
C MET A 82 4.90 24.11 3.53
N GLY A 83 5.69 23.03 3.49
CA GLY A 83 7.14 23.11 3.64
C GLY A 83 7.78 23.96 2.54
N GLY A 84 7.32 23.81 1.29
CA GLY A 84 7.76 24.62 0.16
C GLY A 84 7.42 26.10 0.34
N LEU A 85 6.19 26.41 0.75
CA LEU A 85 5.76 27.79 1.04
C LEU A 85 6.59 28.44 2.15
N MET A 86 6.83 27.73 3.25
CA MET A 86 7.64 28.24 4.36
C MET A 86 9.08 28.48 3.93
N THR A 87 9.67 27.56 3.16
CA THR A 87 11.03 27.70 2.65
C THR A 87 11.13 28.89 1.68
N ALA A 88 10.17 29.02 0.76
CA ALA A 88 10.12 30.13 -0.18
C ALA A 88 9.94 31.48 0.54
N ALA A 89 9.06 31.56 1.54
CA ALA A 89 8.87 32.75 2.35
C ALA A 89 10.15 33.13 3.11
N ALA A 90 10.86 32.16 3.70
CA ALA A 90 12.14 32.40 4.37
C ALA A 90 13.22 32.92 3.41
N VAL A 91 13.30 32.38 2.19
CA VAL A 91 14.25 32.87 1.16
C VAL A 91 13.90 34.28 0.70
N VAL A 92 12.61 34.59 0.49
CA VAL A 92 12.17 35.93 0.11
C VAL A 92 12.45 36.93 1.23
N LEU A 93 12.12 36.61 2.49
CA LEU A 93 12.46 37.46 3.63
C LEU A 93 13.97 37.66 3.74
N GLY A 94 14.77 36.58 3.63
CA GLY A 94 16.22 36.66 3.74
C GLY A 94 16.89 37.50 2.64
N THR A 95 16.29 37.59 1.45
CA THR A 95 16.83 38.38 0.33
C THR A 95 16.30 39.80 0.25
N THR A 96 15.19 40.11 0.91
CA THR A 96 14.53 41.44 0.83
C THR A 96 14.50 42.21 2.15
N ALA A 97 14.80 41.57 3.27
CA ALA A 97 14.82 42.23 4.57
C ALA A 97 16.04 43.16 4.73
N ASP A 98 15.82 44.28 5.41
CA ASP A 98 16.86 45.20 5.87
C ASP A 98 17.82 44.45 6.83
N PRO A 99 19.15 44.52 6.64
CA PRO A 99 20.11 43.81 7.48
C PRO A 99 19.93 44.05 8.99
N ALA A 100 19.48 45.23 9.41
CA ALA A 100 19.21 45.54 10.82
C ALA A 100 18.04 44.71 11.40
N ILE A 101 17.04 44.38 10.58
CA ILE A 101 15.91 43.53 10.97
C ILE A 101 16.35 42.06 11.02
N LEU A 102 17.21 41.64 10.09
CA LEU A 102 17.74 40.28 10.06
C LEU A 102 18.59 39.97 11.31
N GLU A 103 19.42 40.94 11.72
CA GLU A 103 20.26 40.84 12.91
C GLU A 103 19.44 40.82 14.21
N ALA A 104 18.35 41.59 14.29
CA ALA A 104 17.42 41.54 15.42
C ALA A 104 16.70 40.18 15.53
N PHE A 105 16.32 39.56 14.40
CA PHE A 105 15.68 38.24 14.37
C PHE A 105 16.64 37.11 14.78
N THR A 106 17.89 37.14 14.30
CA THR A 106 18.89 36.12 14.66
C THR A 106 19.34 36.27 16.11
N ALA A 107 19.47 37.50 16.62
CA ALA A 107 19.75 37.76 18.04
C ALA A 107 18.61 37.28 18.94
N TYR A 108 17.36 37.44 18.53
CA TYR A 108 16.20 36.93 19.28
C TYR A 108 16.12 35.39 19.29
N ALA A 109 16.45 34.72 18.18
CA ALA A 109 16.45 33.26 18.10
C ALA A 109 17.57 32.57 18.92
N ALA A 110 18.57 33.33 19.37
CA ALA A 110 19.68 32.86 20.18
C ALA A 110 19.41 32.86 21.70
N TYR A 111 18.24 33.36 22.13
CA TYR A 111 17.77 33.38 23.52
C TYR A 111 16.69 32.32 23.73
#